data_AF-A0A382EP72-F1
#
_entry.id   AF-A0A382EP72-F1
#
_cell.length_a   1.000
_cell.length_b   1.000
_cell.length_c   1.000
_cell.angle_alpha   90.00
_cell.angle_beta   90.00
_cell.angle_gamma   90.00
#
_symmetry.space_group_name_H-M   'P 1'
#
loop_
_entity.id
_entity.type
_entity.pdbx_description
1 polymer ?
#
loop_
_entity_poly.entity_id
_entity_poly.type
_entity_poly.pdbx_seq_one_letter_code
_entity_poly.pdbx_strand_id
1 'polypeptide(L)'
;MTYFIINSPVAPVHKKHEFQSEMVSQALLGETCTLLKSQEKWKYIQQRDGYEGWVHSFYGIESVKPYEATHSFFELMGCTEHVK
;
A
#
# COMPACT_ATOMS: atom_id res chain seq x y z
N MET A 1 -16.20 5.81 5.38
CA MET A 1 -15.25 5.02 4.58
C MET A 1 -13.93 5.05 5.32
N THR A 2 -13.34 3.89 5.61
CA THR A 2 -12.10 3.79 6.39
C THR A 2 -10.97 3.37 5.47
N TYR A 3 -9.77 3.88 5.73
CA TYR A 3 -8.57 3.61 4.96
C TYR A 3 -7.55 2.88 5.81
N PHE A 4 -6.68 2.13 5.14
CA PHE A 4 -5.46 1.58 5.70
C PHE A 4 -4.27 2.20 4.97
N ILE A 5 -3.49 2.99 5.69
CA ILE A 5 -2.32 3.72 5.17
C ILE A 5 -1.08 2.87 5.45
N ILE A 6 -0.35 2.53 4.40
CA ILE A 6 0.88 1.74 4.53
C ILE A 6 2.00 2.60 5.13
N ASN A 7 2.63 2.09 6.20
CA ASN A 7 3.71 2.73 6.94
C ASN A 7 5.02 1.91 6.91
N SER A 8 5.14 0.99 5.96
CA SER A 8 6.32 0.18 5.67
C SER A 8 6.75 0.44 4.23
N PRO A 9 8.05 0.38 3.88
CA PRO A 9 8.51 0.52 2.49
C PRO A 9 7.73 -0.37 1.51
N VAL A 10 7.53 -1.62 1.90
CA VAL A 10 6.76 -2.62 1.16
C VAL A 10 5.91 -3.40 2.15
N ALA A 11 4.66 -3.68 1.78
CA ALA A 11 3.72 -4.49 2.52
C ALA A 11 3.16 -5.60 1.61
N PRO A 12 3.48 -6.88 1.85
CA PRO A 12 2.91 -7.99 1.09
C PRO A 12 1.38 -8.05 1.25
N VAL A 13 0.68 -8.20 0.14
CA VAL A 13 -0.77 -8.41 0.11
C VAL A 13 -1.03 -9.89 -0.22
N HIS A 14 -1.65 -10.59 0.72
CA HIS A 14 -1.87 -12.03 0.67
C HIS A 14 -3.31 -12.38 0.27
N LYS A 15 -3.51 -13.52 -0.40
CA LYS A 15 -4.82 -14.03 -0.79
C LYS A 15 -5.71 -14.39 0.41
N LYS A 16 -5.11 -14.88 1.50
CA LYS A 16 -5.75 -15.21 2.79
C LYS A 16 -5.07 -14.45 3.93
N HIS A 17 -5.73 -14.37 5.08
CA HIS A 17 -5.23 -13.74 6.30
C HIS A 17 -4.14 -14.58 7.01
N GLU A 18 -3.16 -15.07 6.26
CA GLU A 18 -2.10 -15.97 6.71
C GLU A 18 -0.82 -15.69 5.92
N PHE A 19 0.34 -15.63 6.57
CA PHE A 19 1.62 -15.35 5.90
C PHE A 19 2.04 -16.40 4.87
N GLN A 20 1.57 -17.64 5.04
CA GLN A 20 1.88 -18.75 4.12
C GLN A 20 1.03 -18.73 2.84
N SER A 21 0.00 -17.87 2.79
CA SER A 21 -0.82 -17.74 1.59
C SER A 21 -0.06 -17.03 0.47
N GLU A 22 -0.41 -17.36 -0.77
CA GLU A 22 0.02 -16.67 -1.98
C GLU A 22 -0.01 -15.14 -1.81
N MET A 23 1.11 -14.49 -2.15
CA MET A 23 1.19 -13.04 -2.26
C MET A 23 0.63 -12.64 -3.63
N VAL A 24 -0.47 -11.89 -3.64
CA VAL A 24 -1.19 -11.50 -4.85
C VAL A 24 -0.73 -10.12 -5.37
N SER A 25 -0.20 -9.28 -4.49
CA SER A 25 0.32 -7.94 -4.82
C SER A 25 1.23 -7.42 -3.69
N GLN A 26 1.74 -6.21 -3.85
CA GLN A 26 2.50 -5.46 -2.85
C GLN A 26 1.96 -4.04 -2.75
N ALA A 27 1.72 -3.57 -1.52
CA ALA A 27 1.37 -2.19 -1.24
C ALA A 27 2.60 -1.40 -0.78
N LEU A 28 2.67 -0.13 -1.15
CA LEU A 28 3.88 0.70 -0.98
C LEU A 28 3.72 1.74 0.12
N LEU A 29 4.83 2.19 0.71
CA LEU A 29 4.84 3.26 1.72
C LEU A 29 4.01 4.48 1.28
N GLY A 30 3.12 4.95 2.15
CA GLY A 30 2.25 6.09 1.88
C GLY A 30 1.04 5.78 1.01
N GLU A 31 0.92 4.57 0.48
CA GLU A 31 -0.27 4.16 -0.27
C GLU A 31 -1.49 4.15 0.65
N THR A 32 -2.56 4.78 0.18
CA THR A 32 -3.87 4.76 0.83
C THR A 32 -4.70 3.63 0.22
N CYS A 33 -4.95 2.58 0.99
CA CYS A 33 -5.81 1.49 0.57
C CYS A 33 -7.20 1.62 1.22
N THR A 34 -8.25 1.24 0.52
CA THR A 34 -9.60 1.18 1.12
C THR A 34 -9.68 -0.02 2.05
N LEU A 35 -10.06 0.18 3.31
CA LEU A 35 -10.23 -0.92 4.27
C LEU A 35 -11.63 -1.52 4.10
N LEU A 36 -11.69 -2.75 3.58
CA LEU A 36 -12.93 -3.45 3.30
C LEU A 36 -13.38 -4.32 4.48
N LYS A 37 -12.44 -5.05 5.12
CA LYS A 37 -12.72 -5.93 6.27
C LYS A 37 -11.53 -5.99 7.21
N SER A 38 -11.78 -6.40 8.46
CA SER A 38 -10.74 -6.69 9.45
C SER A 38 -10.99 -8.05 10.09
N GLN A 39 -9.92 -8.80 10.34
CA GLN A 39 -9.96 -10.06 11.07
C GLN A 39 -8.72 -10.14 11.94
N GLU A 40 -8.91 -10.01 13.26
CA GLU A 40 -7.81 -9.93 14.23
C GLU A 40 -6.75 -8.88 13.80
N LYS A 41 -5.52 -9.34 13.51
CA LYS A 41 -4.39 -8.53 13.07
C LYS A 41 -4.29 -8.41 11.55
N TRP A 42 -5.30 -8.84 10.81
CA TRP A 42 -5.33 -8.79 9.36
C TRP A 42 -6.35 -7.79 8.84
N LYS A 43 -5.99 -7.11 7.77
CA LYS A 43 -6.76 -6.06 7.12
C LYS A 43 -6.98 -6.46 5.67
N TYR A 44 -8.23 -6.65 5.28
CA TYR A 44 -8.58 -6.88 3.89
C TYR A 44 -8.74 -5.51 3.22
N ILE A 45 -7.85 -5.23 2.28
CA ILE A 45 -7.68 -3.92 1.65
C ILE A 45 -7.92 -4.01 0.14
N GLN A 46 -8.34 -2.89 -0.44
CA GLN A 46 -8.36 -2.68 -1.88
C GLN A 46 -7.36 -1.57 -2.23
N GLN A 47 -6.44 -1.88 -3.13
CA GLN A 47 -5.42 -0.98 -3.66
C GLN A 47 -6.01 -0.06 -4.75
N ARG A 48 -5.27 1.00 -5.10
CA ARG A 48 -5.71 1.99 -6.12
C ARG A 48 -5.88 1.36 -7.51
N ASP A 49 -5.11 0.34 -7.83
CA ASP A 49 -5.16 -0.41 -9.09
C ASP A 49 -6.27 -1.48 -9.12
N GLY A 50 -7.04 -1.61 -8.03
CA GLY A 50 -8.17 -2.53 -7.92
C GLY A 50 -7.80 -3.91 -7.36
N TYR A 51 -6.53 -4.20 -7.06
CA TYR A 51 -6.16 -5.44 -6.38
C TYR A 51 -6.71 -5.48 -4.96
N GLU A 52 -7.16 -6.66 -4.54
CA GLU A 52 -7.65 -6.89 -3.19
C GLU A 52 -6.89 -8.02 -2.52
N GLY A 53 -6.71 -7.89 -1.20
CA GLY A 53 -6.13 -8.95 -0.39
C GLY A 53 -5.89 -8.53 1.04
N TRP A 54 -5.23 -9.41 1.78
CA TRP A 54 -4.97 -9.30 3.20
C TRP A 54 -3.56 -8.78 3.47
N VAL A 55 -3.48 -7.72 4.26
CA VAL A 55 -2.22 -7.20 4.80
C VAL A 55 -2.24 -7.31 6.32
N HIS A 56 -1.11 -7.62 6.93
CA HIS A 56 -1.01 -7.67 8.39
C HIS A 56 -0.94 -6.25 8.98
N SER A 57 -1.57 -6.03 10.13
CA SER A 57 -1.81 -4.70 10.71
C SER A 57 -0.54 -3.94 11.08
N PHE A 58 0.59 -4.62 11.32
CA PHE A 58 1.86 -3.94 11.61
C PHE A 58 2.44 -3.18 10.42
N TYR A 59 1.96 -3.42 9.19
CA TYR A 59 2.45 -2.75 7.99
C TYR A 59 1.87 -1.34 7.79
N GLY A 60 0.90 -0.93 8.60
CA GLY A 60 0.19 0.33 8.38
C GLY A 60 -0.69 0.76 9.54
N ILE A 61 -1.46 1.82 9.31
CA ILE A 61 -2.36 2.42 10.28
C ILE A 61 -3.75 2.63 9.68
N GLU A 62 -4.78 2.47 10.50
CA GLU A 62 -6.14 2.81 10.09
C GLU A 62 -6.36 4.33 10.18
N SER A 63 -7.07 4.87 9.20
CA SER A 63 -7.36 6.30 9.13
C SER A 63 -8.75 6.56 8.55
N VAL A 64 -9.38 7.63 9.01
CA VAL A 64 -10.65 8.14 8.45
C VAL A 64 -10.43 9.04 7.23
N LYS A 65 -9.20 9.50 7.00
CA LYS A 65 -8.81 10.34 5.87
C LYS A 65 -7.73 9.63 5.04
N PRO A 66 -7.71 9.83 3.71
CA PRO A 66 -6.61 9.37 2.88
C PRO A 66 -5.29 10.02 3.33
N TYR A 67 -4.17 9.40 2.98
CA TYR A 67 -2.85 9.98 3.19
C TYR A 67 -2.66 11.17 2.26
N GLU A 68 -2.39 12.34 2.84
CA GLU A 68 -2.14 13.59 2.11
C GLU A 68 -0.63 13.83 2.04
N ALA A 69 -0.04 13.63 0.87
CA ALA A 69 1.37 13.93 0.65
C ALA A 69 1.58 15.46 0.58
N THR A 70 2.51 15.98 1.38
CA THR A 70 2.85 17.42 1.35
C THR A 70 3.76 17.79 0.19
N HIS A 71 4.51 16.80 -0.33
CA HIS A 71 5.45 16.97 -1.43
C HIS A 71 5.28 15.77 -2.36
N SER A 72 5.33 16.03 -3.66
CA SER A 72 5.34 15.00 -4.70
C SER A 72 6.49 15.32 -5.65
N PHE A 73 7.32 14.32 -5.93
CA PHE A 73 8.46 14.46 -6.83
C PHE A 73 8.14 13.70 -8.13
N PHE A 74 8.02 14.42 -9.23
CA PHE A 74 7.56 13.86 -10.51
C PHE A 74 8.70 13.60 -11.51
N GLU A 75 9.94 14.02 -11.24
CA GLU A 75 10.97 14.14 -12.27
C GLU A 75 12.27 13.39 -11.94
N LEU A 76 12.39 12.15 -12.44
CA LEU A 76 13.65 11.38 -12.50
C LEU A 76 14.36 11.55 -13.86
N MET A 77 14.23 12.70 -14.51
CA MET A 77 14.98 13.01 -15.74
C MET A 77 16.42 13.42 -15.38
N GLY A 78 17.18 12.47 -14.85
CA GLY A 78 18.61 12.63 -14.59
C GLY A 78 19.43 12.34 -15.85
N CYS A 79 19.94 13.40 -16.48
CA CYS A 79 21.13 13.45 -17.34
C CYS A 79 21.16 12.53 -18.58
N THR A 80 20.46 12.90 -19.65
CA THR A 80 21.01 12.65 -21.00
C THR A 80 21.99 13.77 -21.31
N GLU A 81 23.28 13.59 -20.98
CA GLU A 81 24.31 14.41 -21.60
C GLU A 81 24.29 14.08 -23.10
N HIS A 82 23.89 15.06 -23.91
CA HIS A 82 24.13 15.02 -25.35
C HIS A 82 25.65 15.02 -25.57
N VAL A 83 26.24 13.84 -25.71
CA VAL A 83 27.56 13.69 -26.33
C VAL A 83 27.39 14.17 -27.77
N LYS A 84 27.92 15.36 -28.05
CA LYS A 84 28.06 15.89 -29.41
C LYS A 84 29.10 15.13 -30.20
#